data_AF-A0A3D1EUI7-F1
#
_entry.id   AF-A0A3D1EUI7-F1
#
_cell.length_a   1.000
_cell.length_b   1.000
_cell.length_c   1.000
_cell.angle_alpha   90.00
_cell.angle_beta   90.00
_cell.angle_gamma   90.00
#
_symmetry.space_group_name_H-M   'P 1'
#
loop_
_entity.id
_entity.type
_entity.pdbx_description
1 polymer ?
#
loop_
_entity_poly.entity_id
_entity_poly.type
_entity_poly.pdbx_seq_one_letter_code
_entity_poly.pdbx_strand_id
1 'polypeptide(L)'
;MSRSSQVIQPQSRRQFRIQGQVQGVGFRPFVFRLACDLGLSGFVRNEPQGVLVQVQGDLASVQRFTVCIKEDRPTLASYDSLTFQDMAPREELSGQPFEILASVQRHRSRQKTNKTVTVDTAICPDCLAEMRDPDNKRYRYGLINCTNCGPRFSIITDVPYDRPNTSMANFRMCLPCMQEYTNPRDRRFHAQPTACHDCGPQVSLVDPQGQPIEGDPYLKAAAMLAAGRIVAIKGIGGFHLAVRADDAQAVKRLRTLKHREHKPFALLCRDLDVASDLVHLSDHAKIQLQSNTRPIMLAMAKQADQFPGVNPGTDRLGVMLPYTPIQHLIFDACEQLDCQRVDVLVMTSANISNEPLIHKNTDALEHMAGICDAILWHDREIVRSVDDSVLMSMQIEEREEVILPMRRARGFVPATLPLPTS
;
A
#
# COMPACT_ATOMS: atom_id res chain seq x y z
N MET A 1 58.20 21.41 -12.82
CA MET A 1 57.36 20.98 -11.67
C MET A 1 56.37 22.09 -11.35
N SER A 2 55.24 22.14 -12.06
CA SER A 2 54.17 23.09 -11.77
C SER A 2 53.27 22.49 -10.68
N ARG A 3 53.35 23.04 -9.46
CA ARG A 3 52.33 22.82 -8.43
C ARG A 3 51.03 23.46 -8.96
N SER A 4 50.14 22.64 -9.47
CA SER A 4 48.75 23.02 -9.73
C SER A 4 48.10 23.34 -8.39
N SER A 5 47.97 24.63 -8.11
CA SER A 5 47.19 25.18 -7.01
C SER A 5 45.76 24.66 -7.13
N GLN A 6 45.40 23.63 -6.36
CA GLN A 6 44.00 23.26 -6.19
C GLN A 6 43.31 24.45 -5.53
N VAL A 7 42.49 25.16 -6.30
CA VAL A 7 41.56 26.14 -5.77
C VAL A 7 40.65 25.38 -4.81
N ILE A 8 40.87 25.56 -3.50
CA ILE A 8 39.97 25.05 -2.47
C ILE A 8 38.68 25.84 -2.66
N GLN A 9 37.75 25.28 -3.43
CA GLN A 9 36.43 25.87 -3.58
C GLN A 9 35.79 25.95 -2.19
N PRO A 10 35.17 27.09 -1.83
CA PRO A 10 34.55 27.24 -0.52
C PRO A 10 33.48 26.17 -0.36
N GLN A 11 33.75 25.24 0.55
CA GLN A 11 32.83 24.17 0.92
C GLN A 11 31.73 24.76 1.79
N SER A 12 30.49 24.34 1.54
CA SER A 12 29.34 24.59 2.38
C SER A 12 28.84 23.26 2.92
N ARG A 13 28.46 23.23 4.21
CA ARG A 13 27.80 22.06 4.79
C ARG A 13 26.46 22.48 5.38
N ARG A 14 25.43 21.69 5.11
CA ARG A 14 24.08 21.94 5.59
C ARG A 14 23.46 20.67 6.16
N GLN A 15 22.77 20.82 7.28
CA GLN A 15 22.00 19.75 7.90
C GLN A 15 20.51 20.08 7.81
N PHE A 16 19.72 19.15 7.29
CA PHE A 16 18.27 19.24 7.21
C PHE A 16 17.61 18.28 8.20
N ARG A 17 16.57 18.76 8.86
CA ARG A 17 15.65 17.93 9.65
C ARG A 17 14.28 18.02 9.00
N ILE A 18 13.79 16.89 8.51
CA ILE A 18 12.51 16.78 7.84
C ILE A 18 11.58 15.93 8.70
N GLN A 19 10.41 16.48 9.03
CA GLN A 19 9.34 15.80 9.77
C GLN A 19 8.09 15.71 8.89
N GLY A 20 7.25 14.71 9.17
CA GLY A 20 6.07 14.40 8.37
C GLY A 20 6.13 12.99 7.79
N GLN A 21 5.31 12.73 6.77
CA GLN A 21 5.24 11.45 6.09
C GLN A 21 6.45 11.27 5.17
N VAL A 22 7.62 11.01 5.77
CA VAL A 22 8.91 10.91 5.06
C VAL A 22 9.62 9.57 5.25
N GLN A 23 9.01 8.64 5.99
CA GLN A 23 9.54 7.28 6.19
C GLN A 23 8.69 6.24 5.47
N GLY A 24 9.34 5.29 4.79
CA GLY A 24 8.65 4.27 4.00
C GLY A 24 8.01 4.79 2.70
N VAL A 25 8.44 5.96 2.23
CA VAL A 25 7.93 6.61 1.00
C VAL A 25 8.98 6.70 -0.10
N GLY A 26 10.10 5.99 0.02
CA GLY A 26 11.23 6.13 -0.91
C GLY A 26 12.06 7.41 -0.70
N PHE A 27 11.95 8.06 0.46
CA PHE A 27 12.64 9.33 0.73
C PHE A 27 14.16 9.21 0.77
N ARG A 28 14.71 8.19 1.45
CA ARG A 28 16.17 7.93 1.49
C ARG A 28 16.75 7.72 0.08
N PRO A 29 16.16 6.87 -0.79
CA PRO A 29 16.50 6.80 -2.21
C PRO A 29 16.46 8.13 -2.96
N PHE A 30 15.42 8.93 -2.75
CA PHE A 30 15.27 10.23 -3.40
C PHE A 30 16.41 11.18 -3.00
N VAL A 31 16.67 11.32 -1.70
CA VAL A 31 17.76 12.16 -1.18
C VAL A 31 19.12 11.69 -1.68
N PHE A 32 19.36 10.37 -1.67
CA PHE A 32 20.61 9.80 -2.17
C PHE A 32 20.85 10.17 -3.64
N ARG A 33 19.85 9.96 -4.51
CA ARG A 33 19.97 10.32 -5.93
C ARG A 33 20.20 11.81 -6.13
N LEU A 34 19.39 12.65 -5.46
CA LEU A 34 19.54 14.10 -5.53
C LEU A 34 20.93 14.57 -5.09
N ALA A 35 21.49 13.98 -4.03
CA ALA A 35 22.83 14.31 -3.57
C ALA A 35 23.90 13.86 -4.57
N CYS A 36 23.79 12.65 -5.13
CA CYS A 36 24.71 12.13 -6.14
C CYS A 36 24.68 12.97 -7.43
N ASP A 37 23.50 13.34 -7.91
CA ASP A 37 23.34 14.13 -9.13
C ASP A 37 23.96 15.53 -9.00
N LEU A 38 24.03 16.05 -7.77
CA LEU A 38 24.66 17.34 -7.43
C LEU A 38 26.12 17.20 -6.96
N GLY A 39 26.70 16.00 -7.00
CA GLY A 39 28.09 15.76 -6.57
C GLY A 39 28.35 16.05 -5.09
N LEU A 40 27.32 15.94 -4.25
CA LEU A 40 27.40 16.25 -2.82
C LEU A 40 27.83 15.03 -2.01
N SER A 41 28.65 15.28 -0.98
CA SER A 41 29.03 14.30 0.03
C SER A 41 28.13 14.39 1.26
N GLY A 42 28.04 13.33 2.06
CA GLY A 42 27.29 13.34 3.31
C GLY A 42 26.40 12.11 3.48
N PHE A 43 25.24 12.28 4.11
CA PHE A 43 24.36 11.15 4.38
C PHE A 43 22.89 11.48 4.54
N VAL A 44 22.06 10.43 4.45
CA VAL A 44 20.67 10.41 4.91
C VAL A 44 20.42 9.23 5.85
N ARG A 45 19.63 9.44 6.90
CA ARG A 45 19.18 8.37 7.81
C ARG A 45 17.80 8.63 8.38
N ASN A 46 17.07 7.57 8.72
CA ASN A 46 15.83 7.72 9.48
C ASN A 46 16.15 7.89 10.97
N GLU A 47 15.41 8.78 11.62
CA GLU A 47 15.40 8.99 13.07
C GLU A 47 13.96 8.83 13.59
N PRO A 48 13.72 8.59 14.89
CA PRO A 48 12.35 8.41 15.41
C PRO A 48 11.40 9.59 15.16
N GLN A 49 11.93 10.78 14.87
CA GLN A 49 11.16 12.01 14.64
C GLN A 49 11.02 12.40 13.15
N GLY A 50 11.63 11.64 12.23
CA GLY A 50 11.66 12.00 10.81
C GLY A 50 12.93 11.53 10.10
N VAL A 51 13.48 12.38 9.24
CA VAL A 51 14.71 12.09 8.48
C VAL A 51 15.75 13.18 8.75
N LEU A 52 16.99 12.75 8.98
CA LEU A 52 18.15 13.63 9.05
C LEU A 52 18.94 13.50 7.75
N VAL A 53 19.25 14.64 7.15
CA VAL A 53 20.11 14.73 5.96
C VAL A 53 21.27 15.66 6.28
N GLN A 54 22.49 15.27 5.91
CA GLN A 54 23.63 16.16 5.86
C GLN A 54 24.23 16.13 4.46
N VAL A 55 24.45 17.31 3.87
CA VAL A 55 25.14 17.47 2.59
C VAL A 55 26.30 18.42 2.75
N GLN A 56 27.38 18.15 2.02
CA GLN A 56 28.54 19.00 1.90
C GLN A 56 29.01 19.04 0.44
N GLY A 57 29.37 20.22 -0.04
CA GLY A 57 29.93 20.42 -1.37
C GLY A 57 30.16 21.90 -1.64
N ASP A 58 30.27 22.28 -2.90
CA ASP A 58 30.31 23.70 -3.26
C ASP A 58 28.99 24.40 -2.90
N LEU A 59 29.06 25.71 -2.66
CA LEU A 59 27.90 26.50 -2.23
C LEU A 59 26.73 26.42 -3.21
N ALA A 60 26.99 26.39 -4.52
CA ALA A 60 25.94 26.37 -5.54
C ALA A 60 25.18 25.03 -5.51
N SER A 61 25.89 23.91 -5.39
CA SER A 61 25.29 22.58 -5.28
C SER A 61 24.47 22.41 -3.99
N VAL A 62 24.96 22.91 -2.85
CA VAL A 62 24.19 22.89 -1.58
C VAL A 62 22.94 23.76 -1.66
N GLN A 63 23.02 24.94 -2.29
CA GLN A 63 21.87 25.79 -2.53
C GLN A 63 20.86 25.12 -3.47
N ARG A 64 21.33 24.48 -4.55
CA ARG A 64 20.48 23.74 -5.48
C ARG A 64 19.78 22.58 -4.78
N PHE A 65 20.49 21.80 -3.97
CA PHE A 65 19.90 20.75 -3.15
C PHE A 65 18.80 21.28 -2.23
N THR A 66 19.02 22.45 -1.62
CA THR A 66 18.05 23.10 -0.72
C THR A 66 16.75 23.46 -1.43
N VAL A 67 16.83 23.88 -2.69
CA VAL A 67 15.66 24.17 -3.52
C VAL A 67 14.97 22.86 -3.91
N CYS A 68 15.72 21.94 -4.51
CA CYS A 68 15.18 20.67 -5.00
C CYS A 68 14.55 19.82 -3.89
N ILE A 69 15.14 19.71 -2.70
CA ILE A 69 14.54 18.92 -1.61
C ILE A 69 13.21 19.51 -1.10
N LYS A 70 12.97 20.81 -1.32
CA LYS A 70 11.70 21.48 -0.95
C LYS A 70 10.64 21.32 -2.03
N GLU A 71 11.04 21.43 -3.30
CA GLU A 71 10.12 21.44 -4.45
C GLU A 71 9.83 20.01 -4.95
N ASP A 72 10.87 19.18 -5.04
CA ASP A 72 10.79 17.79 -5.46
C ASP A 72 10.64 16.86 -4.25
N ARG A 73 9.75 15.87 -4.37
CA ARG A 73 9.57 14.84 -3.34
C ARG A 73 8.94 13.57 -3.92
N PRO A 74 9.17 12.40 -3.29
CA PRO A 74 8.45 11.18 -3.66
C PRO A 74 6.93 11.37 -3.58
N THR A 75 6.18 10.64 -4.41
CA THR A 75 4.71 10.77 -4.52
C THR A 75 3.97 10.60 -3.20
N LEU A 76 4.47 9.74 -2.30
CA LEU A 76 3.85 9.48 -1.01
C LEU A 76 4.37 10.38 0.12
N ALA A 77 5.33 11.27 -0.17
CA ALA A 77 5.98 12.08 0.84
C ALA A 77 5.23 13.38 1.11
N SER A 78 5.05 13.71 2.38
CA SER A 78 4.53 15.00 2.82
C SER A 78 5.35 15.56 3.97
N TYR A 79 5.57 16.87 3.97
CA TYR A 79 6.35 17.56 5.00
C TYR A 79 5.40 18.27 5.96
N ASP A 80 5.54 17.97 7.25
CA ASP A 80 4.94 18.78 8.31
C ASP A 80 5.90 19.95 8.63
N SER A 81 7.20 19.67 8.64
CA SER A 81 8.25 20.67 8.83
C SER A 81 9.53 20.28 8.08
N LEU A 82 10.20 21.28 7.51
CA LEU A 82 11.54 21.15 6.95
C LEU A 82 12.37 22.32 7.44
N THR A 83 13.34 22.02 8.29
CA THR A 83 14.29 23.01 8.81
C THR A 83 15.70 22.63 8.37
N PHE A 84 16.56 23.63 8.20
CA PHE A 84 17.96 23.39 7.95
C PHE A 84 18.82 24.40 8.69
N GLN A 85 20.07 24.01 8.94
CA GLN A 85 21.08 24.87 9.52
C GLN A 85 22.39 24.69 8.76
N ASP A 86 23.12 25.78 8.59
CA ASP A 86 24.48 25.74 8.07
C ASP A 86 25.43 25.23 9.15
N MET A 87 26.46 24.51 8.72
CA MET A 87 27.47 23.93 9.59
C MET A 87 28.85 24.20 9.04
N ALA A 88 29.85 24.26 9.93
CA ALA A 88 31.25 24.31 9.51
C ALA A 88 31.58 23.07 8.65
N PRO A 89 32.20 23.21 7.47
CA PRO A 89 32.63 22.07 6.66
C PRO A 89 33.56 21.11 7.41
N ARG A 90 33.56 19.84 7.03
CA ARG A 90 34.48 18.81 7.52
C ARG A 90 35.35 18.32 6.39
N GLU A 91 36.66 18.38 6.56
CA GLU A 91 37.61 17.87 5.56
C GLU A 91 37.37 16.39 5.24
N GLU A 92 37.08 15.59 6.27
CA GLU A 92 36.78 14.15 6.18
C GLU A 92 35.65 13.80 5.21
N LEU A 93 34.68 14.70 5.01
CA LEU A 93 33.55 14.48 4.10
C LEU A 93 33.85 14.93 2.67
N SER A 94 34.92 15.70 2.45
CA SER A 94 35.19 16.28 1.13
C SER A 94 35.64 15.21 0.15
N GLY A 95 34.91 15.05 -0.96
CA GLY A 95 35.20 14.03 -1.98
C GLY A 95 34.77 12.61 -1.60
N GLN A 96 34.09 12.43 -0.46
CA GLN A 96 33.47 11.16 -0.08
C GLN A 96 32.13 10.95 -0.80
N PRO A 97 31.70 9.70 -1.06
CA PRO A 97 30.36 9.45 -1.57
C PRO A 97 29.29 9.87 -0.55
N PHE A 98 28.10 10.16 -1.05
CA PHE A 98 26.92 10.28 -0.21
C PHE A 98 26.43 8.88 0.21
N GLU A 99 26.01 8.70 1.46
CA GLU A 99 25.62 7.39 1.98
C GLU A 99 24.21 7.37 2.60
N ILE A 100 23.53 6.22 2.47
CA ILE A 100 22.34 5.93 3.27
C ILE A 100 22.80 5.19 4.53
N LEU A 101 22.84 5.89 5.65
CA LEU A 101 23.28 5.31 6.92
C LEU A 101 22.18 4.52 7.61
N ALA A 102 22.60 3.61 8.50
CA ALA A 102 21.70 2.88 9.37
C ALA A 102 20.84 3.84 10.22
N SER A 103 19.58 3.46 10.43
CA SER A 103 18.64 4.26 11.21
C SER A 103 19.02 4.29 12.69
N VAL A 104 18.80 5.43 13.35
CA VAL A 104 19.09 5.58 14.78
C VAL A 104 17.93 4.98 15.58
N GLN A 105 18.22 3.92 16.32
CA GLN A 105 17.26 3.31 17.24
C GLN A 105 17.07 4.19 18.48
N ARG A 106 15.88 4.13 19.06
CA ARG A 106 15.53 4.95 20.23
C ARG A 106 16.33 4.48 21.45
N HIS A 107 17.12 5.38 22.06
CA HIS A 107 17.46 5.25 23.48
C HIS A 107 16.19 5.46 24.30
N ARG A 108 15.99 4.71 25.40
CA ARG A 108 14.80 4.65 26.26
C ARG A 108 14.39 6.01 26.93
N SER A 109 14.40 7.13 26.23
CA SER A 109 13.90 8.41 26.72
C SER A 109 12.37 8.49 26.54
N ARG A 110 11.70 8.99 27.58
CA ARG A 110 10.24 9.05 27.78
C ARG A 110 9.51 10.12 26.94
N GLN A 111 10.14 10.71 25.93
CA GLN A 111 9.47 11.70 25.09
C GLN A 111 8.46 11.01 24.15
N LYS A 112 7.20 11.46 24.20
CA LYS A 112 6.16 11.11 23.22
C LYS A 112 6.55 11.75 21.89
N THR A 113 7.27 11.04 21.03
CA THR A 113 7.52 11.48 19.66
C THR A 113 6.30 11.13 18.81
N ASN A 114 5.79 12.09 18.04
CA ASN A 114 4.76 11.83 17.02
C ASN A 114 5.37 10.91 15.97
N LYS A 115 5.05 9.62 16.03
CA LYS A 115 5.54 8.62 15.08
C LYS A 115 4.81 8.83 13.75
N THR A 116 5.47 9.45 12.77
CA THR A 116 4.84 9.60 11.45
C THR A 116 5.01 8.32 10.65
N VAL A 117 3.90 7.61 10.45
CA VAL A 117 3.84 6.36 9.72
C VAL A 117 3.07 6.59 8.42
N THR A 118 3.55 5.98 7.35
CA THR A 118 2.95 6.09 6.02
C THR A 118 1.73 5.17 5.89
N VAL A 119 0.73 5.64 5.14
CA VAL A 119 -0.49 4.87 4.86
C VAL A 119 -0.20 3.63 4.00
N ASP A 120 -1.05 2.61 4.12
CA ASP A 120 -1.06 1.50 3.16
C ASP A 120 -1.52 2.00 1.78
N THR A 121 -0.88 1.52 0.71
CA THR A 121 -1.17 1.95 -0.67
C THR A 121 -1.43 0.77 -1.58
N ALA A 122 -2.25 1.00 -2.60
CA ALA A 122 -2.50 0.06 -3.68
C ALA A 122 -1.24 -0.22 -4.50
N ILE A 123 -1.21 -1.35 -5.20
CA ILE A 123 -0.16 -1.68 -6.20
C ILE A 123 -0.03 -0.55 -7.24
N CYS A 124 1.21 -0.16 -7.57
CA CYS A 124 1.45 0.84 -8.63
C CYS A 124 1.37 0.20 -10.02
N PRO A 125 1.11 0.98 -11.08
CA PRO A 125 1.01 0.48 -12.46
C PRO A 125 2.22 -0.35 -12.89
N ASP A 126 3.42 0.07 -12.49
CA ASP A 126 4.61 -0.65 -12.91
C ASP A 126 4.79 -2.00 -12.19
N CYS A 127 4.45 -2.11 -10.90
CA CYS A 127 4.45 -3.41 -10.23
C CYS A 127 3.36 -4.32 -10.81
N LEU A 128 2.24 -3.75 -11.22
CA LEU A 128 1.20 -4.50 -11.92
C LEU A 128 1.70 -5.03 -13.27
N ALA A 129 2.45 -4.22 -14.03
CA ALA A 129 3.09 -4.64 -15.28
C ALA A 129 4.11 -5.77 -15.04
N GLU A 130 5.02 -5.60 -14.08
CA GLU A 130 6.02 -6.63 -13.72
C GLU A 130 5.36 -7.94 -13.25
N MET A 131 4.23 -7.87 -12.55
CA MET A 131 3.49 -9.06 -12.11
C MET A 131 2.85 -9.82 -13.27
N ARG A 132 2.51 -9.13 -14.36
CA ARG A 132 1.87 -9.69 -15.56
C ARG A 132 2.85 -10.08 -16.65
N ASP A 133 4.11 -9.73 -16.51
CA ASP A 133 5.20 -10.06 -17.44
C ASP A 133 5.76 -11.47 -17.15
N PRO A 134 5.60 -12.46 -18.06
CA PRO A 134 6.09 -13.83 -17.87
C PRO A 134 7.60 -13.94 -17.69
N ASP A 135 8.38 -13.00 -18.24
CA ASP A 135 9.84 -13.01 -18.15
C ASP A 135 10.35 -12.35 -16.86
N ASN A 136 9.45 -11.71 -16.11
CA ASN A 136 9.81 -11.10 -14.84
C ASN A 136 9.89 -12.15 -13.72
N LYS A 137 10.93 -12.07 -12.89
CA LYS A 137 11.08 -12.95 -11.70
C LYS A 137 9.93 -12.86 -10.69
N ARG A 138 9.09 -11.81 -10.77
CA ARG A 138 7.90 -11.61 -9.93
C ARG A 138 6.60 -11.85 -10.70
N TYR A 139 6.66 -12.52 -11.85
CA TYR A 139 5.48 -12.99 -12.58
C TYR A 139 4.55 -13.72 -11.63
N ARG A 140 3.29 -13.28 -11.56
CA ARG A 140 2.24 -13.80 -10.69
C ARG A 140 2.58 -13.84 -9.18
N TYR A 141 3.51 -12.99 -8.71
CA TYR A 141 3.84 -12.91 -7.29
C TYR A 141 2.82 -12.06 -6.50
N GLY A 142 1.98 -12.71 -5.69
CA GLY A 142 0.84 -12.11 -4.98
C GLY A 142 1.16 -11.04 -3.94
N LEU A 143 2.43 -10.82 -3.60
CA LEU A 143 2.85 -9.80 -2.63
C LEU A 143 3.87 -8.79 -3.19
N ILE A 144 3.98 -8.69 -4.52
CA ILE A 144 4.84 -7.71 -5.20
C ILE A 144 4.57 -6.28 -4.71
N ASN A 145 5.65 -5.54 -4.46
CA ASN A 145 5.63 -4.12 -4.13
C ASN A 145 6.95 -3.45 -4.52
N CYS A 146 7.00 -2.12 -4.39
CA CYS A 146 8.19 -1.29 -4.50
C CYS A 146 8.15 -0.17 -3.44
N THR A 147 9.08 0.79 -3.51
CA THR A 147 9.10 1.95 -2.61
C THR A 147 7.82 2.80 -2.69
N ASN A 148 7.12 2.77 -3.82
CA ASN A 148 5.99 3.65 -4.13
C ASN A 148 4.62 3.00 -3.88
N CYS A 149 4.57 1.73 -3.49
CA CYS A 149 3.30 1.01 -3.34
C CYS A 149 3.33 -0.07 -2.26
N GLY A 150 2.15 -0.63 -1.96
CA GLY A 150 1.99 -1.76 -1.06
C GLY A 150 1.85 -1.38 0.41
N PRO A 151 1.97 -2.37 1.32
CA PRO A 151 1.67 -2.19 2.74
C PRO A 151 2.74 -1.37 3.46
N ARG A 152 2.30 -0.60 4.46
CA ARG A 152 3.12 0.23 5.35
C ARG A 152 2.58 0.13 6.77
N PHE A 153 1.52 0.87 7.09
CA PHE A 153 0.91 0.91 8.42
C PHE A 153 0.48 -0.47 8.94
N SER A 154 -0.10 -1.29 8.05
CA SER A 154 -0.54 -2.65 8.37
C SER A 154 0.58 -3.62 8.77
N ILE A 155 1.84 -3.38 8.37
CA ILE A 155 2.97 -4.31 8.57
C ILE A 155 4.07 -3.78 9.47
N ILE A 156 4.07 -2.48 9.81
CA ILE A 156 5.10 -1.89 10.66
C ILE A 156 4.92 -2.35 12.11
N THR A 157 5.99 -2.74 12.80
CA THR A 157 5.94 -3.06 14.24
C THR A 157 6.40 -1.86 15.07
N ASP A 158 7.47 -1.18 14.64
CA ASP A 158 7.99 0.03 15.28
C ASP A 158 8.64 1.01 14.28
N VAL A 159 9.03 2.20 14.76
CA VAL A 159 9.82 3.19 14.03
C VAL A 159 11.22 3.32 14.65
N PRO A 160 12.29 3.59 13.87
CA PRO A 160 12.29 3.97 12.45
C PRO A 160 11.86 2.86 11.48
N TYR A 161 11.29 3.25 10.32
CA TYR A 161 10.83 2.31 9.29
C TYR A 161 12.00 1.63 8.59
N ASP A 162 12.29 0.40 9.02
CA ASP A 162 13.22 -0.54 8.40
C ASP A 162 12.66 -1.96 8.48
N ARG A 163 13.15 -2.85 7.62
CA ARG A 163 12.68 -4.24 7.50
C ARG A 163 12.59 -4.99 8.85
N PRO A 164 13.58 -4.89 9.78
CA PRO A 164 13.49 -5.56 11.09
C PRO A 164 12.32 -5.08 11.96
N ASN A 165 11.85 -3.85 11.73
CA ASN A 165 10.72 -3.24 12.43
C ASN A 165 9.41 -3.41 11.62
N THR A 166 9.27 -4.51 10.89
CA THR A 166 8.06 -4.87 10.15
C THR A 166 7.81 -6.38 10.21
N SER A 167 6.61 -6.84 9.80
CA SER A 167 6.35 -8.27 9.62
C SER A 167 7.18 -8.94 8.51
N MET A 168 7.98 -8.17 7.76
CA MET A 168 8.95 -8.69 6.80
C MET A 168 10.29 -9.11 7.44
N ALA A 169 10.47 -8.90 8.75
CA ALA A 169 11.70 -9.24 9.48
C ALA A 169 12.07 -10.73 9.38
N ASN A 170 11.06 -11.60 9.35
CA ASN A 170 11.24 -13.05 9.29
C ASN A 170 11.59 -13.58 7.88
N PHE A 171 11.49 -12.72 6.86
CA PHE A 171 11.74 -13.08 5.46
C PHE A 171 13.11 -12.54 5.04
N ARG A 172 14.16 -13.36 5.10
CA ARG A 172 15.51 -12.95 4.68
C ARG A 172 15.56 -12.78 3.16
N MET A 173 16.02 -11.62 2.68
CA MET A 173 16.16 -11.37 1.24
C MET A 173 17.11 -12.38 0.58
N CYS A 174 16.70 -12.99 -0.53
CA CYS A 174 17.60 -13.73 -1.42
C CYS A 174 18.57 -12.78 -2.11
N LEU A 175 19.62 -13.33 -2.73
CA LEU A 175 20.64 -12.55 -3.42
C LEU A 175 20.07 -11.60 -4.49
N PRO A 176 19.15 -12.02 -5.40
CA PRO A 176 18.55 -11.11 -6.36
C PRO A 176 17.77 -9.95 -5.73
N CYS A 177 17.00 -10.19 -4.66
CA CYS A 177 16.30 -9.12 -3.95
C CYS A 177 17.27 -8.18 -3.24
N MET A 178 18.38 -8.71 -2.71
CA MET A 178 19.42 -7.92 -2.06
C MET A 178 20.12 -6.99 -3.05
N GLN A 179 20.42 -7.47 -4.26
CA GLN A 179 21.03 -6.67 -5.33
C GLN A 179 20.13 -5.49 -5.74
N GLU A 180 18.83 -5.70 -5.91
CA GLU A 180 17.89 -4.62 -6.19
C GLU A 180 17.78 -3.64 -5.01
N TYR A 181 17.80 -4.15 -3.77
CA TYR A 181 17.69 -3.32 -2.58
C TYR A 181 18.89 -2.38 -2.39
N THR A 182 20.10 -2.80 -2.80
CA THR A 182 21.32 -1.97 -2.69
C THR A 182 21.66 -1.18 -3.94
N ASN A 183 21.06 -1.48 -5.10
CA ASN A 183 21.34 -0.79 -6.35
C ASN A 183 20.58 0.55 -6.44
N PRO A 184 21.24 1.72 -6.44
CA PRO A 184 20.57 3.01 -6.48
C PRO A 184 19.76 3.31 -7.75
N ARG A 185 20.07 2.58 -8.83
CA ARG A 185 19.36 2.66 -10.11
C ARG A 185 18.11 1.78 -10.14
N ASP A 186 17.98 0.87 -9.20
CA ASP A 186 16.81 0.01 -9.11
C ASP A 186 15.67 0.74 -8.38
N ARG A 187 14.46 0.55 -8.87
CA ARG A 187 13.25 1.10 -8.26
C ARG A 187 12.97 0.55 -6.85
N ARG A 188 13.54 -0.60 -6.50
CA ARG A 188 13.43 -1.25 -5.20
C ARG A 188 14.60 -0.91 -4.29
N PHE A 189 15.43 0.06 -4.65
CA PHE A 189 16.46 0.62 -3.78
C PHE A 189 15.87 1.02 -2.43
N HIS A 190 16.33 0.38 -1.34
CA HIS A 190 15.79 0.53 0.02
C HIS A 190 14.27 0.28 0.19
N ALA A 191 13.64 -0.49 -0.70
CA ALA A 191 12.27 -0.98 -0.51
C ALA A 191 12.23 -2.02 0.62
N GLN A 192 11.92 -1.56 1.85
CA GLN A 192 11.91 -2.41 3.05
C GLN A 192 11.06 -3.70 2.91
N PRO A 193 9.87 -3.69 2.26
CA PRO A 193 9.05 -4.88 2.10
C PRO A 193 9.31 -5.64 0.79
N THR A 194 10.45 -5.40 0.12
CA THR A 194 10.81 -6.12 -1.11
C THR A 194 10.93 -7.62 -0.86
N ALA A 195 10.45 -8.42 -1.81
CA ALA A 195 10.46 -9.87 -1.78
C ALA A 195 10.23 -10.44 -3.20
N CYS A 196 10.33 -11.75 -3.33
CA CYS A 196 10.01 -12.54 -4.53
C CYS A 196 9.58 -13.95 -4.10
N HIS A 197 9.31 -14.83 -5.07
CA HIS A 197 8.92 -16.23 -4.82
C HIS A 197 9.93 -16.99 -3.95
N ASP A 198 11.24 -16.73 -4.06
CA ASP A 198 12.26 -17.51 -3.33
C ASP A 198 12.40 -17.16 -1.85
N CYS A 199 12.12 -15.91 -1.49
CA CYS A 199 12.51 -15.34 -0.20
C CYS A 199 11.37 -14.66 0.55
N GLY A 200 10.23 -14.55 -0.12
CA GLY A 200 9.09 -13.79 0.32
C GLY A 200 8.01 -14.64 0.96
N PRO A 201 6.99 -13.96 1.49
CA PRO A 201 5.74 -14.59 1.86
C PRO A 201 5.13 -15.38 0.70
N GLN A 202 4.48 -16.50 1.03
CA GLN A 202 3.80 -17.38 0.08
C GLN A 202 2.29 -17.27 0.22
N VAL A 203 1.59 -17.37 -0.92
CA VAL A 203 0.13 -17.44 -0.98
C VAL A 203 -0.27 -18.91 -1.11
N SER A 204 -1.25 -19.35 -0.32
CA SER A 204 -1.81 -20.69 -0.43
C SER A 204 -3.32 -20.65 -0.27
N LEU A 205 -4.00 -21.63 -0.84
CA LEU A 205 -5.42 -21.87 -0.64
C LEU A 205 -5.59 -23.05 0.32
N VAL A 206 -6.43 -22.88 1.33
CA VAL A 206 -6.78 -23.93 2.29
C VAL A 206 -8.28 -24.09 2.40
N ASP A 207 -8.72 -25.27 2.82
CA ASP A 207 -10.10 -25.49 3.23
C ASP A 207 -10.39 -24.81 4.59
N PRO A 208 -11.65 -24.78 5.05
CA PRO A 208 -11.99 -24.11 6.30
C PRO A 208 -11.43 -24.81 7.55
N GLN A 209 -10.85 -26.00 7.42
CA GLN A 209 -10.13 -26.74 8.47
C GLN A 209 -8.62 -26.49 8.42
N GLY A 210 -8.15 -25.68 7.46
CA GLY A 210 -6.73 -25.33 7.28
C GLY A 210 -5.94 -26.35 6.48
N GLN A 211 -6.58 -27.34 5.85
CA GLN A 211 -5.88 -28.29 4.97
C GLN A 211 -5.59 -27.64 3.61
N PRO A 212 -4.37 -27.80 3.06
CA PRO A 212 -4.02 -27.29 1.75
C PRO A 212 -4.92 -27.83 0.64
N ILE A 213 -5.41 -26.93 -0.22
CA ILE A 213 -6.05 -27.29 -1.49
C ILE A 213 -4.98 -27.24 -2.57
N GLU A 214 -4.62 -28.40 -3.12
CA GLU A 214 -3.56 -28.53 -4.12
C GLU A 214 -3.87 -27.82 -5.45
N GLY A 215 -2.84 -27.27 -6.09
CA GLY A 215 -2.89 -26.57 -7.37
C GLY A 215 -2.50 -25.09 -7.29
N ASP A 216 -2.65 -24.36 -8.39
CA ASP A 216 -2.47 -22.90 -8.38
C ASP A 216 -3.58 -22.27 -7.50
N PRO A 217 -3.21 -21.55 -6.44
CA PRO A 217 -4.17 -21.04 -5.46
C PRO A 217 -5.13 -19.99 -6.07
N TYR A 218 -4.68 -19.23 -7.06
CA TYR A 218 -5.50 -18.22 -7.73
C TYR A 218 -6.49 -18.87 -8.70
N LEU A 219 -6.04 -19.85 -9.50
CA LEU A 219 -6.94 -20.59 -10.40
C LEU A 219 -8.00 -21.37 -9.62
N LYS A 220 -7.61 -22.01 -8.50
CA LYS A 220 -8.57 -22.72 -7.65
C LYS A 220 -9.56 -21.75 -6.99
N ALA A 221 -9.09 -20.63 -6.43
CA ALA A 221 -9.97 -19.62 -5.83
C ALA A 221 -10.94 -19.02 -6.86
N ALA A 222 -10.45 -18.69 -8.07
CA ALA A 222 -11.27 -18.18 -9.15
C ALA A 222 -12.34 -19.20 -9.60
N ALA A 223 -11.98 -20.48 -9.75
CA ALA A 223 -12.93 -21.55 -10.08
C ALA A 223 -14.01 -21.72 -9.00
N MET A 224 -13.64 -21.62 -7.72
CA MET A 224 -14.58 -21.67 -6.60
C MET A 224 -15.55 -20.48 -6.63
N LEU A 225 -15.04 -19.26 -6.82
CA LEU A 225 -15.87 -18.06 -6.94
C LEU A 225 -16.82 -18.14 -8.14
N ALA A 226 -16.34 -18.61 -9.29
CA ALA A 226 -17.16 -18.83 -10.48
C ALA A 226 -18.28 -19.87 -10.25
N ALA A 227 -18.04 -20.86 -9.39
CA ALA A 227 -19.01 -21.85 -8.96
C ALA A 227 -19.95 -21.36 -7.82
N GLY A 228 -19.97 -20.07 -7.49
CA GLY A 228 -20.83 -19.50 -6.45
C GLY A 228 -20.41 -19.85 -5.01
N ARG A 229 -19.16 -20.28 -4.82
CA ARG A 229 -18.60 -20.55 -3.48
C ARG A 229 -18.13 -19.25 -2.82
N ILE A 230 -18.10 -19.24 -1.49
CA ILE A 230 -17.62 -18.13 -0.69
C ILE A 230 -16.13 -18.38 -0.38
N VAL A 231 -15.26 -17.47 -0.81
CA VAL A 231 -13.81 -17.56 -0.54
C VAL A 231 -13.41 -16.42 0.38
N ALA A 232 -12.76 -16.73 1.49
CA ALA A 232 -12.11 -15.73 2.32
C ALA A 232 -10.75 -15.37 1.72
N ILE A 233 -10.47 -14.07 1.49
CA ILE A 233 -9.24 -13.60 0.85
C ILE A 233 -8.50 -12.70 1.82
N LYS A 234 -7.24 -13.04 2.13
CA LYS A 234 -6.37 -12.19 2.94
C LYS A 234 -5.86 -11.00 2.12
N GLY A 235 -6.25 -9.80 2.52
CA GLY A 235 -5.80 -8.54 1.94
C GLY A 235 -4.61 -7.92 2.68
N ILE A 236 -4.49 -6.59 2.58
CA ILE A 236 -3.45 -5.82 3.29
C ILE A 236 -3.82 -5.61 4.76
N GLY A 237 -5.08 -5.21 5.02
CA GLY A 237 -5.55 -4.82 6.36
C GLY A 237 -6.32 -5.90 7.11
N GLY A 238 -6.63 -7.01 6.47
CA GLY A 238 -7.35 -8.14 7.05
C GLY A 238 -7.96 -9.01 5.97
N PHE A 239 -8.88 -9.88 6.36
CA PHE A 239 -9.58 -10.77 5.44
C PHE A 239 -10.85 -10.15 4.90
N HIS A 240 -11.22 -10.55 3.69
CA HIS A 240 -12.51 -10.28 3.08
C HIS A 240 -13.23 -11.58 2.76
N LEU A 241 -14.55 -11.59 2.85
CA LEU A 241 -15.37 -12.66 2.27
C LEU A 241 -15.78 -12.22 0.87
N ALA A 242 -15.51 -13.09 -0.09
CA ALA A 242 -15.79 -12.87 -1.50
C ALA A 242 -16.71 -13.92 -2.09
N VAL A 243 -17.62 -13.46 -2.95
CA VAL A 243 -18.56 -14.30 -3.71
C VAL A 243 -18.94 -13.60 -5.01
N ARG A 244 -19.35 -14.34 -6.02
CA ARG A 244 -19.84 -13.79 -7.28
C ARG A 244 -21.06 -12.88 -7.04
N ALA A 245 -21.03 -11.65 -7.56
CA ALA A 245 -22.06 -10.65 -7.25
C ALA A 245 -23.39 -10.87 -8.00
N ASP A 246 -23.33 -11.45 -9.19
CA ASP A 246 -24.49 -11.79 -10.04
C ASP A 246 -25.21 -13.09 -9.62
N ASP A 247 -24.63 -13.85 -8.68
CA ASP A 247 -25.22 -15.06 -8.14
C ASP A 247 -26.06 -14.75 -6.90
N ALA A 248 -27.35 -14.51 -7.12
CA ALA A 248 -28.30 -14.18 -6.05
C ALA A 248 -28.35 -15.24 -4.93
N GLN A 249 -28.15 -16.52 -5.24
CA GLN A 249 -28.15 -17.59 -4.22
C GLN A 249 -26.89 -17.52 -3.36
N ALA A 250 -25.75 -17.29 -3.99
CA ALA A 250 -24.47 -17.17 -3.29
C ALA A 250 -24.43 -15.91 -2.40
N VAL A 251 -24.96 -14.78 -2.89
CA VAL A 251 -25.12 -13.54 -2.10
C VAL A 251 -26.07 -13.76 -0.91
N LYS A 252 -27.21 -14.42 -1.12
CA LYS A 252 -28.17 -14.75 -0.05
C LYS A 252 -27.52 -15.65 1.01
N ARG A 253 -26.81 -16.70 0.59
CA ARG A 253 -26.06 -17.60 1.48
C ARG A 253 -25.05 -16.82 2.32
N LEU A 254 -24.27 -15.93 1.71
CA LEU A 254 -23.31 -15.09 2.43
C LEU A 254 -24.01 -14.20 3.49
N ARG A 255 -25.17 -13.61 3.18
CA ARG A 255 -25.94 -12.83 4.17
C ARG A 255 -26.38 -13.65 5.37
N THR A 256 -26.91 -14.84 5.11
CA THR A 256 -27.37 -15.75 6.16
C THR A 256 -26.23 -16.15 7.09
N LEU A 257 -25.10 -16.57 6.52
CA LEU A 257 -23.92 -16.99 7.30
C LEU A 257 -23.26 -15.83 8.06
N LYS A 258 -23.32 -14.60 7.53
CA LYS A 258 -22.77 -13.41 8.18
C LYS A 258 -23.73 -12.73 9.17
N HIS A 259 -24.97 -13.21 9.29
CA HIS A 259 -26.03 -12.55 10.05
C HIS A 259 -26.18 -11.06 9.69
N ARG A 260 -26.15 -10.75 8.40
CA ARG A 260 -26.15 -9.38 7.86
C ARG A 260 -27.31 -9.18 6.90
N GLU A 261 -28.48 -8.89 7.45
CA GLU A 261 -29.74 -8.85 6.70
C GLU A 261 -29.79 -7.67 5.71
N HIS A 262 -29.57 -6.43 6.17
CA HIS A 262 -29.84 -5.23 5.35
C HIS A 262 -28.61 -4.42 4.95
N LYS A 263 -27.48 -4.53 5.67
CA LYS A 263 -26.34 -3.64 5.41
C LYS A 263 -25.72 -3.97 4.03
N PRO A 264 -25.54 -2.98 3.13
CA PRO A 264 -25.01 -3.21 1.79
C PRO A 264 -23.64 -3.90 1.77
N PHE A 265 -23.37 -4.63 0.69
CA PHE A 265 -22.06 -5.17 0.37
C PHE A 265 -21.31 -4.25 -0.60
N ALA A 266 -19.99 -4.19 -0.44
CA ALA A 266 -19.13 -3.54 -1.43
C ALA A 266 -18.85 -4.52 -2.57
N LEU A 267 -18.64 -3.97 -3.76
CA LEU A 267 -18.39 -4.68 -5.01
C LEU A 267 -16.98 -4.36 -5.50
N LEU A 268 -16.10 -5.36 -5.50
CA LEU A 268 -14.83 -5.29 -6.19
C LEU A 268 -15.07 -5.49 -7.69
N CYS A 269 -14.85 -4.45 -8.47
CA CYS A 269 -15.00 -4.43 -9.92
C CYS A 269 -13.62 -4.60 -10.56
N ARG A 270 -13.48 -5.44 -11.60
CA ARG A 270 -12.17 -5.71 -12.24
C ARG A 270 -11.40 -4.44 -12.61
N ASP A 271 -12.09 -3.47 -13.21
CA ASP A 271 -11.53 -2.21 -13.68
C ASP A 271 -12.54 -1.06 -13.58
N LEU A 272 -12.10 0.13 -13.98
CA LEU A 272 -12.93 1.34 -13.92
C LEU A 272 -14.11 1.29 -14.89
N ASP A 273 -13.97 0.62 -16.04
CA ASP A 273 -15.02 0.55 -17.05
C ASP A 273 -16.19 -0.27 -16.50
N VAL A 274 -15.90 -1.45 -15.93
CA VAL A 274 -16.89 -2.26 -15.21
C VAL A 274 -17.55 -1.44 -14.10
N ALA A 275 -16.79 -0.73 -13.25
CA ALA A 275 -17.37 0.08 -12.19
C ALA A 275 -18.28 1.21 -12.76
N SER A 276 -17.87 1.84 -13.86
CA SER A 276 -18.62 2.90 -14.53
C SER A 276 -19.90 2.38 -15.17
N ASP A 277 -19.96 1.11 -15.57
CA ASP A 277 -21.18 0.49 -16.10
C ASP A 277 -22.23 0.21 -15.01
N LEU A 278 -21.81 0.04 -13.75
CA LEU A 278 -22.70 -0.23 -12.62
C LEU A 278 -23.29 1.03 -11.97
N VAL A 279 -22.51 2.11 -11.90
CA VAL A 279 -22.86 3.32 -11.14
C VAL A 279 -22.57 4.61 -11.90
N HIS A 280 -23.28 5.67 -11.54
CA HIS A 280 -22.97 7.02 -12.00
C HIS A 280 -21.72 7.55 -11.28
N LEU A 281 -20.61 7.64 -12.00
CA LEU A 281 -19.34 8.17 -11.49
C LEU A 281 -19.01 9.52 -12.15
N SER A 282 -18.80 10.53 -11.33
CA SER A 282 -18.16 11.79 -11.74
C SER A 282 -16.67 11.58 -12.02
N ASP A 283 -16.03 12.61 -12.58
CA ASP A 283 -14.58 12.59 -12.78
C ASP A 283 -13.80 12.61 -11.45
N HIS A 284 -14.31 13.30 -10.43
CA HIS A 284 -13.72 13.28 -9.09
C HIS A 284 -13.79 11.88 -8.45
N ALA A 285 -14.92 11.18 -8.60
CA ALA A 285 -15.08 9.82 -8.10
C ALA A 285 -14.15 8.83 -8.81
N LYS A 286 -14.01 8.95 -10.14
CA LYS A 286 -13.06 8.14 -10.94
C LYS A 286 -11.62 8.34 -10.48
N ILE A 287 -11.20 9.60 -10.27
CA ILE A 287 -9.86 9.94 -9.74
C ILE A 287 -9.64 9.27 -8.38
N GLN A 288 -10.61 9.35 -7.46
CA GLN A 288 -10.50 8.70 -6.15
C GLN A 288 -10.41 7.17 -6.25
N LEU A 289 -11.24 6.55 -7.08
CA LEU A 289 -11.22 5.10 -7.33
C LEU A 289 -9.90 4.62 -7.96
N GLN A 290 -9.23 5.46 -8.74
CA GLN A 290 -7.92 5.18 -9.35
C GLN A 290 -6.73 5.59 -8.49
N SER A 291 -6.95 6.34 -7.41
CA SER A 291 -5.91 6.79 -6.50
C SER A 291 -5.16 5.61 -5.86
N ASN A 292 -3.99 5.88 -5.30
CA ASN A 292 -3.23 4.93 -4.50
C ASN A 292 -3.98 4.46 -3.23
N THR A 293 -5.07 5.12 -2.84
CA THR A 293 -5.88 4.74 -1.68
C THR A 293 -6.97 3.73 -2.01
N ARG A 294 -7.42 3.63 -3.28
CA ARG A 294 -8.46 2.69 -3.77
C ARG A 294 -9.63 2.50 -2.78
N PRO A 295 -10.40 3.54 -2.44
CA PRO A 295 -11.49 3.44 -1.49
C PRO A 295 -12.68 2.70 -2.09
N ILE A 296 -13.64 2.32 -1.25
CA ILE A 296 -15.00 2.01 -1.68
C ILE A 296 -15.72 3.34 -1.95
N MET A 297 -16.26 3.50 -3.15
CA MET A 297 -17.05 4.66 -3.56
C MET A 297 -18.54 4.32 -3.57
N LEU A 298 -19.33 4.98 -2.73
CA LEU A 298 -20.78 4.92 -2.75
C LEU A 298 -21.32 5.87 -3.82
N ALA A 299 -21.96 5.33 -4.84
CA ALA A 299 -22.52 6.08 -5.96
C ALA A 299 -23.89 5.51 -6.37
N MET A 300 -24.68 6.32 -7.07
CA MET A 300 -26.02 5.94 -7.54
C MET A 300 -25.92 4.79 -8.54
N ALA A 301 -26.66 3.71 -8.32
CA ALA A 301 -26.76 2.60 -9.25
C ALA A 301 -27.42 3.07 -10.56
N LYS A 302 -26.89 2.62 -11.70
CA LYS A 302 -27.51 2.86 -13.01
C LYS A 302 -28.75 2.00 -13.24
N GLN A 303 -28.80 0.84 -12.61
CA GLN A 303 -29.91 -0.10 -12.67
C GLN A 303 -30.30 -0.51 -11.26
N ALA A 304 -31.59 -0.36 -10.93
CA ALA A 304 -32.13 -0.86 -9.67
C ALA A 304 -32.03 -2.39 -9.63
N ASP A 305 -31.70 -2.94 -8.46
CA ASP A 305 -31.65 -4.37 -8.19
C ASP A 305 -30.80 -5.21 -9.17
N GLN A 306 -29.81 -4.60 -9.83
CA GLN A 306 -28.89 -5.29 -10.75
C GLN A 306 -28.21 -6.51 -10.10
N PHE A 307 -27.91 -6.40 -8.81
CA PHE A 307 -27.39 -7.50 -7.99
C PHE A 307 -28.35 -7.80 -6.83
N PRO A 308 -29.29 -8.74 -7.00
CA PRO A 308 -30.29 -9.03 -5.99
C PRO A 308 -29.67 -9.33 -4.61
N GLY A 309 -30.07 -8.54 -3.63
CA GLY A 309 -29.57 -8.67 -2.26
C GLY A 309 -28.22 -8.02 -1.99
N VAL A 310 -27.55 -7.32 -2.92
CA VAL A 310 -26.29 -6.61 -2.59
C VAL A 310 -26.54 -5.33 -1.78
N ASN A 311 -27.54 -4.55 -2.14
CA ASN A 311 -27.83 -3.22 -1.57
C ASN A 311 -29.31 -3.03 -1.19
N PRO A 312 -29.90 -3.92 -0.36
CA PRO A 312 -31.31 -3.83 -0.03
C PRO A 312 -31.63 -2.52 0.72
N GLY A 313 -32.66 -1.80 0.27
CA GLY A 313 -33.11 -0.56 0.88
C GLY A 313 -32.29 0.69 0.53
N THR A 314 -31.45 0.65 -0.50
CA THR A 314 -30.75 1.82 -1.04
C THR A 314 -30.56 1.72 -2.55
N ASP A 315 -30.62 2.86 -3.21
CA ASP A 315 -30.33 3.08 -4.64
C ASP A 315 -28.83 3.23 -4.95
N ARG A 316 -27.96 3.07 -3.95
CA ARG A 316 -26.50 3.22 -4.09
C ARG A 316 -25.78 1.89 -4.01
N LEU A 317 -24.75 1.75 -4.84
CA LEU A 317 -23.78 0.66 -4.77
C LEU A 317 -22.46 1.20 -4.24
N GLY A 318 -21.76 0.38 -3.44
CA GLY A 318 -20.38 0.65 -3.05
C GLY A 318 -19.42 -0.09 -3.97
N VAL A 319 -18.80 0.60 -4.92
CA VAL A 319 -17.85 -0.01 -5.86
C VAL A 319 -16.41 0.27 -5.43
N MET A 320 -15.50 -0.66 -5.68
CA MET A 320 -14.07 -0.50 -5.43
C MET A 320 -13.27 -1.21 -6.53
N LEU A 321 -12.01 -0.79 -6.70
CA LEU A 321 -11.09 -1.39 -7.66
C LEU A 321 -10.00 -2.22 -6.96
N PRO A 322 -9.41 -3.22 -7.64
CA PRO A 322 -8.28 -3.97 -7.13
C PRO A 322 -7.17 -3.05 -6.63
N TYR A 323 -6.71 -3.35 -5.43
CA TYR A 323 -5.65 -2.62 -4.74
C TYR A 323 -4.52 -3.54 -4.28
N THR A 324 -4.74 -4.84 -4.19
CA THR A 324 -3.70 -5.83 -3.90
C THR A 324 -3.31 -6.62 -5.14
N PRO A 325 -2.06 -7.13 -5.23
CA PRO A 325 -1.67 -8.03 -6.32
C PRO A 325 -2.56 -9.29 -6.36
N ILE A 326 -2.94 -9.85 -5.20
CA ILE A 326 -3.86 -11.00 -5.11
C ILE A 326 -5.20 -10.73 -5.79
N GLN A 327 -5.81 -9.56 -5.57
CA GLN A 327 -7.09 -9.21 -6.20
C GLN A 327 -6.98 -9.16 -7.73
N HIS A 328 -5.89 -8.60 -8.25
CA HIS A 328 -5.62 -8.62 -9.69
C HIS A 328 -5.43 -10.06 -10.21
N LEU A 329 -4.65 -10.89 -9.51
CA LEU A 329 -4.40 -12.28 -9.92
C LEU A 329 -5.66 -13.15 -9.89
N ILE A 330 -6.62 -12.88 -9.01
CA ILE A 330 -7.93 -13.54 -9.02
C ILE A 330 -8.68 -13.19 -10.32
N PHE A 331 -8.73 -11.92 -10.72
CA PHE A 331 -9.38 -11.54 -11.98
C PHE A 331 -8.63 -12.07 -13.21
N ASP A 332 -7.30 -12.02 -13.22
CA ASP A 332 -6.47 -12.61 -14.28
C ASP A 332 -6.72 -14.13 -14.37
N ALA A 333 -6.94 -14.81 -13.23
CA ALA A 333 -7.29 -16.23 -13.18
C ALA A 333 -8.73 -16.51 -13.64
N CYS A 334 -9.71 -15.65 -13.30
CA CYS A 334 -11.08 -15.76 -13.82
C CYS A 334 -11.11 -15.64 -15.34
N GLU A 335 -10.29 -14.77 -15.93
CA GLU A 335 -10.16 -14.62 -17.39
C GLU A 335 -9.56 -15.88 -18.05
N GLN A 336 -8.62 -16.56 -17.39
CA GLN A 336 -8.00 -17.78 -17.91
C GLN A 336 -8.92 -19.01 -17.89
N LEU A 337 -9.88 -19.06 -16.98
CA LEU A 337 -10.68 -20.28 -16.74
C LEU A 337 -11.83 -20.49 -17.74
N ASP A 338 -12.07 -19.55 -18.67
CA ASP A 338 -13.16 -19.57 -19.67
C ASP A 338 -14.59 -19.74 -19.08
N CYS A 339 -14.70 -19.81 -17.75
CA CYS A 339 -15.95 -19.70 -17.01
C CYS A 339 -16.50 -18.28 -17.20
N GLN A 340 -17.82 -18.14 -17.34
CA GLN A 340 -18.50 -16.86 -17.51
C GLN A 340 -17.80 -15.72 -16.76
N ARG A 341 -17.28 -14.78 -17.55
CA ARG A 341 -16.45 -13.64 -17.14
C ARG A 341 -16.92 -13.04 -15.81
N VAL A 342 -16.22 -13.34 -14.72
CA VAL A 342 -16.52 -12.78 -13.39
C VAL A 342 -15.81 -11.43 -13.27
N ASP A 343 -16.54 -10.36 -13.60
CA ASP A 343 -16.02 -8.99 -13.52
C ASP A 343 -16.34 -8.27 -12.20
N VAL A 344 -17.25 -8.83 -11.41
CA VAL A 344 -17.75 -8.21 -10.18
C VAL A 344 -17.85 -9.25 -9.06
N LEU A 345 -17.16 -8.98 -7.96
CA LEU A 345 -17.20 -9.79 -6.75
C LEU A 345 -17.76 -8.96 -5.60
N VAL A 346 -18.66 -9.53 -4.81
CA VAL A 346 -18.91 -9.00 -3.46
C VAL A 346 -17.61 -9.11 -2.67
N MET A 347 -17.20 -8.04 -1.99
CA MET A 347 -15.99 -7.99 -1.18
C MET A 347 -16.31 -7.31 0.15
N THR A 348 -16.62 -8.10 1.18
CA THR A 348 -17.01 -7.57 2.49
C THR A 348 -15.99 -7.94 3.56
N SER A 349 -15.74 -7.05 4.53
CA SER A 349 -14.87 -7.33 5.68
C SER A 349 -15.20 -8.67 6.32
N ALA A 350 -14.20 -9.52 6.58
CA ALA A 350 -14.41 -10.76 7.31
C ALA A 350 -14.39 -10.46 8.81
N ASN A 351 -15.57 -10.18 9.34
CA ASN A 351 -15.79 -9.95 10.76
C ASN A 351 -17.13 -10.57 11.16
N ILE A 352 -17.16 -11.16 12.36
CA ILE A 352 -18.41 -11.50 13.03
C ILE A 352 -19.09 -10.16 13.40
N SER A 353 -20.42 -10.10 13.35
CA SER A 353 -21.16 -8.86 13.54
C SER A 353 -20.70 -8.10 14.80
N ASN A 354 -20.25 -6.84 14.62
CA ASN A 354 -19.68 -5.95 15.65
C ASN A 354 -18.28 -6.29 16.20
N GLU A 355 -17.59 -7.29 15.66
CA GLU A 355 -16.20 -7.58 16.01
C GLU A 355 -15.20 -6.88 15.08
N PRO A 356 -13.94 -6.70 15.54
CA PRO A 356 -12.85 -6.22 14.71
C PRO A 356 -12.63 -7.11 13.46
N LEU A 357 -12.05 -6.51 12.44
CA LEU A 357 -11.64 -7.21 11.23
C LEU A 357 -10.65 -8.34 11.56
N ILE A 358 -10.99 -9.57 11.17
CA ILE A 358 -10.09 -10.72 11.32
C ILE A 358 -8.89 -10.52 10.39
N HIS A 359 -7.67 -10.65 10.93
CA HIS A 359 -6.44 -10.41 10.19
C HIS A 359 -5.34 -11.46 10.40
N LYS A 360 -5.44 -12.28 11.45
CA LYS A 360 -4.53 -13.41 11.71
C LYS A 360 -5.05 -14.67 11.05
N ASN A 361 -4.13 -15.53 10.62
CA ASN A 361 -4.49 -16.81 9.99
C ASN A 361 -5.13 -17.77 11.00
N THR A 362 -4.66 -17.78 12.25
CA THR A 362 -5.24 -18.58 13.35
C THR A 362 -6.70 -18.23 13.57
N ASP A 363 -6.99 -16.95 13.73
CA ASP A 363 -8.33 -16.43 14.00
C ASP A 363 -9.26 -16.66 12.78
N ALA A 364 -8.71 -16.70 11.57
CA ALA A 364 -9.48 -17.02 10.37
C ALA A 364 -9.95 -18.48 10.35
N LEU A 365 -9.12 -19.44 10.76
CA LEU A 365 -9.55 -20.84 10.87
C LEU A 365 -10.64 -21.02 11.92
N GLU A 366 -10.51 -20.34 13.07
CA GLU A 366 -11.47 -20.46 14.17
C GLU A 366 -12.83 -19.86 13.81
N HIS A 367 -12.83 -18.67 13.19
CA HIS A 367 -14.06 -17.90 13.00
C HIS A 367 -14.69 -18.02 11.60
N MET A 368 -13.94 -18.45 10.57
CA MET A 368 -14.46 -18.53 9.19
C MET A 368 -14.85 -19.94 8.75
N ALA A 369 -14.58 -20.95 9.57
CA ALA A 369 -14.91 -22.36 9.28
C ALA A 369 -16.38 -22.57 8.88
N GLY A 370 -17.31 -21.78 9.45
CA GLY A 370 -18.74 -21.85 9.15
C GLY A 370 -19.24 -20.86 8.08
N ILE A 371 -18.40 -19.97 7.55
CA ILE A 371 -18.84 -18.83 6.73
C ILE A 371 -18.31 -18.93 5.29
N CYS A 372 -17.15 -19.57 5.08
CA CYS A 372 -16.52 -19.71 3.76
C CYS A 372 -16.26 -21.17 3.39
N ASP A 373 -16.11 -21.41 2.09
CA ASP A 373 -15.77 -22.72 1.52
C ASP A 373 -14.25 -22.92 1.38
N ALA A 374 -13.47 -21.83 1.34
CA ALA A 374 -12.01 -21.85 1.32
C ALA A 374 -11.42 -20.52 1.78
N ILE A 375 -10.14 -20.54 2.15
CA ILE A 375 -9.37 -19.40 2.61
C ILE A 375 -8.12 -19.25 1.76
N LEU A 376 -8.06 -18.18 0.96
CA LEU A 376 -6.88 -17.75 0.23
C LEU A 376 -6.07 -16.80 1.12
N TRP A 377 -4.97 -17.28 1.68
CA TRP A 377 -4.18 -16.52 2.65
C TRP A 377 -2.69 -16.46 2.29
N HIS A 378 -1.94 -15.73 3.10
CA HIS A 378 -0.49 -15.70 3.03
C HIS A 378 0.13 -15.69 4.44
N ASP A 379 1.39 -16.10 4.53
CA ASP A 379 2.19 -16.19 5.76
C ASP A 379 2.78 -14.84 6.23
N ARG A 380 2.67 -13.76 5.45
CA ARG A 380 2.95 -12.41 5.99
C ARG A 380 1.93 -12.02 7.04
N GLU A 381 2.39 -11.73 8.26
CA GLU A 381 1.54 -11.22 9.33
C GLU A 381 1.02 -9.80 9.01
N ILE A 382 -0.26 -9.57 9.31
CA ILE A 382 -0.87 -8.24 9.36
C ILE A 382 -0.79 -7.80 10.82
N VAL A 383 0.08 -6.85 11.12
CA VAL A 383 0.37 -6.39 12.49
C VAL A 383 -0.78 -5.52 13.02
N ARG A 384 -1.40 -4.74 12.14
CA ARG A 384 -2.56 -3.89 12.48
C ARG A 384 -3.65 -4.10 11.46
N SER A 385 -4.84 -4.44 11.96
CA SER A 385 -6.00 -4.50 11.10
C SER A 385 -6.42 -3.10 10.66
N VAL A 386 -6.88 -3.00 9.42
CA VAL A 386 -7.41 -1.75 8.86
C VAL A 386 -8.49 -2.07 7.84
N ASP A 387 -9.70 -1.59 8.11
CA ASP A 387 -10.83 -1.67 7.20
C ASP A 387 -10.58 -0.88 5.90
N ASP A 388 -11.32 -1.23 4.84
CA ASP A 388 -11.40 -0.37 3.65
C ASP A 388 -12.09 0.95 3.98
N SER A 389 -11.53 2.05 3.46
CA SER A 389 -12.16 3.36 3.53
C SER A 389 -13.39 3.41 2.63
N VAL A 390 -14.39 4.17 3.06
CA VAL A 390 -15.65 4.37 2.31
C VAL A 390 -15.83 5.86 2.09
N LEU A 391 -15.91 6.26 0.83
CA LEU A 391 -16.26 7.60 0.38
C LEU A 391 -17.63 7.57 -0.27
N MET A 392 -18.32 8.70 -0.30
CA MET A 392 -19.61 8.84 -0.95
C MET A 392 -19.59 10.02 -1.91
N SER A 393 -19.99 9.77 -3.15
CA SER A 393 -20.33 10.80 -4.13
C SER A 393 -21.69 11.38 -3.80
N MET A 394 -21.75 12.68 -3.55
CA MET A 394 -22.99 13.41 -3.34
C MET A 394 -23.04 14.60 -4.27
N GLN A 395 -24.05 14.60 -5.15
CA GLN A 395 -24.41 15.77 -5.93
C GLN A 395 -25.13 16.76 -5.01
N ILE A 396 -24.66 18.01 -4.95
CA ILE A 396 -25.30 19.07 -4.16
C ILE A 396 -26.08 20.02 -5.09
N GLU A 397 -25.49 20.40 -6.22
CA GLU A 397 -26.11 21.22 -7.27
C GLU A 397 -25.88 20.62 -8.66
N GLU A 398 -26.51 21.15 -9.72
CA GLU A 398 -26.43 20.61 -11.10
C GLU A 398 -24.99 20.43 -11.62
N ARG A 399 -24.00 21.12 -11.05
CA ARG A 399 -22.59 21.03 -11.44
C ARG A 399 -21.60 20.85 -10.28
N GLU A 400 -22.09 20.75 -9.05
CA GLU A 400 -21.22 20.63 -7.88
C GLU A 400 -21.44 19.29 -7.20
N GLU A 401 -20.36 18.51 -7.16
CA GLU A 401 -20.30 17.23 -6.47
C GLU A 401 -19.25 17.29 -5.37
N VAL A 402 -19.60 16.75 -4.22
CA VAL A 402 -18.71 16.62 -3.08
C VAL A 402 -18.48 15.16 -2.75
N ILE A 403 -17.20 14.81 -2.51
CA ILE A 403 -16.80 13.50 -2.02
C ILE A 403 -16.73 13.55 -0.49
N LEU A 404 -17.62 12.83 0.18
CA LEU A 404 -17.71 12.81 1.65
C LEU A 404 -17.09 11.52 2.22
N PRO A 405 -16.19 11.61 3.21
CA PRO A 405 -15.67 10.42 3.88
C PRO A 405 -16.70 9.83 4.84
N MET A 406 -17.23 8.65 4.51
CA MET A 406 -18.14 7.88 5.38
C MET A 406 -17.37 7.00 6.37
N ARG A 407 -16.19 6.53 5.97
CA ARG A 407 -15.28 5.77 6.80
C ARG A 407 -13.84 6.09 6.41
N ARG A 408 -13.08 6.64 7.35
CA ARG A 408 -11.66 6.95 7.19
C ARG A 408 -10.80 5.82 7.78
N ALA A 409 -10.25 4.96 6.93
CA ALA A 409 -9.45 3.80 7.33
C ALA A 409 -8.26 3.58 6.35
N ARG A 410 -8.17 2.45 5.64
CA ARG A 410 -7.05 2.13 4.73
C ARG A 410 -6.83 3.23 3.70
N GLY A 411 -5.57 3.58 3.46
CA GLY A 411 -5.17 4.64 2.52
C GLY A 411 -5.23 6.06 3.09
N PHE A 412 -5.88 6.26 4.25
CA PHE A 412 -5.94 7.56 4.94
C PHE A 412 -5.34 7.50 6.33
N VAL A 413 -5.49 6.39 7.04
CA VAL A 413 -4.87 6.15 8.35
C VAL A 413 -3.44 5.63 8.13
N PRO A 414 -2.43 6.18 8.84
CA PRO A 414 -2.51 7.08 9.99
C PRO A 414 -2.11 8.54 9.66
N ALA A 415 -2.40 9.03 8.45
CA ALA A 415 -2.08 10.42 8.09
C ALA A 415 -2.69 11.41 9.09
N THR A 416 -2.02 12.53 9.32
CA THR A 416 -2.46 13.58 10.24
C THR A 416 -3.41 14.55 9.53
N LEU A 417 -4.23 15.25 10.31
CA LEU A 417 -5.02 16.39 9.85
C LEU A 417 -4.52 17.63 10.60
N PRO A 418 -4.23 18.75 9.91
CA PRO A 418 -3.85 19.97 10.58
C PRO A 418 -5.05 20.49 11.39
N LEU A 419 -4.78 20.88 12.64
CA LEU A 419 -5.75 21.60 13.45
C LEU A 419 -5.60 23.10 13.17
N PRO A 420 -6.69 23.89 13.26
CA PRO A 420 -6.59 25.35 13.19
C PRO A 420 -5.60 25.85 14.24
N THR A 421 -4.63 26.66 13.84
CA THR A 421 -3.77 27.39 14.77
C THR A 421 -4.55 28.59 15.29
N SER A 422 -4.82 28.61 16.60
CA SER A 422 -5.45 29.73 17.30
C SER A 422 -4.64 31.02 17.22
#